data_AF-A0A937GM11-F1
#
_entry.id   AF-A0A937GM11-F1
#
_cell.length_a   1.000
_cell.length_b   1.000
_cell.length_c   1.000
_cell.angle_alpha   90.00
_cell.angle_beta   90.00
_cell.angle_gamma   90.00
#
_symmetry.space_group_name_H-M   'P 1'
#
loop_
_entity.id
_entity.type
_entity.pdbx_description
1 polymer ?
#
loop_
_entity_poly.entity_id
_entity_poly.type
_entity_poly.pdbx_seq_one_letter_code
_entity_poly.pdbx_strand_id
1 'polypeptide(L)'
;MTENKLKWIYLVVLSIVWGSSYILIKKTLIGLSPLQVGSLRTIISAILLLLIGYSSLKTIPKNKWKWIAITGFVSFIPPFLFAFAQTEIDSALAAILNSLTPLATLLIGIIFYSFKIDSKQIFGVILGLIGSVLLMYQGSIINPNQNLMYIFFILFASF
;
A
#
# COMPACT_ATOMS: atom_id res chain seq x y z
N MET A 1 26.52 -12.95 4.36
CA MET A 1 25.65 -12.40 5.43
C MET A 1 24.66 -13.47 5.84
N THR A 2 24.47 -13.71 7.14
CA THR A 2 23.41 -14.62 7.61
C THR A 2 22.06 -14.16 7.07
N GLU A 3 21.23 -15.07 6.55
CA GLU A 3 19.95 -14.77 5.90
C GLU A 3 19.06 -13.82 6.72
N ASN A 4 19.13 -13.89 8.05
CA ASN A 4 18.38 -13.00 8.94
C ASN A 4 18.81 -11.53 8.87
N LYS A 5 20.11 -11.22 8.63
CA LYS A 5 20.56 -9.83 8.47
C LYS A 5 20.09 -9.23 7.14
N LEU A 6 20.00 -10.04 6.08
CA LEU A 6 19.48 -9.62 4.78
C LEU A 6 17.99 -9.23 4.87
N LYS A 7 17.18 -10.00 5.62
CA LYS A 7 15.76 -9.68 5.85
C LYS A 7 15.57 -8.29 6.46
N TRP A 8 16.35 -7.94 7.49
CA TRP A 8 16.29 -6.62 8.11
C TRP A 8 16.71 -5.49 7.17
N ILE A 9 17.73 -5.72 6.34
CA ILE A 9 18.13 -4.73 5.33
C ILE A 9 17.02 -4.52 4.30
N TYR A 10 16.40 -5.59 3.80
CA TYR A 10 15.27 -5.47 2.89
C TYR A 10 14.09 -4.74 3.53
N LEU A 11 13.80 -4.97 4.80
CA LEU A 11 12.76 -4.22 5.52
C LEU A 11 13.10 -2.73 5.62
N VAL A 12 14.34 -2.37 5.95
CA VAL A 12 14.74 -0.95 6.03
C VAL A 12 14.63 -0.27 4.66
N VAL A 13 15.14 -0.90 3.61
CA VAL A 13 15.04 -0.38 2.23
C VAL A 13 13.58 -0.25 1.82
N LEU A 14 12.76 -1.28 2.09
CA LEU A 14 11.34 -1.26 1.78
C LEU A 14 10.60 -0.14 2.51
N SER A 15 10.88 0.07 3.80
CA SER A 15 10.30 1.15 4.60
C SER A 15 10.65 2.53 4.04
N ILE A 16 11.89 2.75 3.60
CA ILE A 16 12.30 4.01 2.97
C ILE A 16 11.58 4.21 1.64
N VAL A 17 11.53 3.17 0.79
CA VAL A 17 10.87 3.23 -0.52
C VAL A 17 9.38 3.47 -0.38
N TRP A 18 8.69 2.76 0.51
CA TRP A 18 7.26 2.92 0.74
C TRP A 18 6.93 4.25 1.44
N GLY A 19 7.70 4.65 2.46
CA GLY A 19 7.47 5.91 3.16
C GLY A 19 7.65 7.13 2.26
N SER A 20 8.73 7.16 1.47
CA SER A 20 8.99 8.28 0.53
C SER A 20 7.97 8.35 -0.61
N SER A 21 7.41 7.22 -1.03
CA SER A 21 6.40 7.15 -2.09
C SER A 21 5.17 8.04 -1.80
N TYR A 22 4.69 8.10 -0.56
CA TYR A 22 3.54 8.95 -0.21
C TYR A 22 3.87 10.44 -0.31
N ILE A 23 5.05 10.83 0.15
CA ILE A 23 5.53 12.22 0.04
C ILE A 23 5.66 12.63 -1.43
N LEU A 24 6.19 11.73 -2.27
CA LEU A 24 6.32 11.95 -3.71
C LEU A 24 4.96 12.11 -4.41
N ILE A 25 3.94 11.34 -4.03
CA ILE A 25 2.58 11.50 -4.57
C ILE A 25 2.06 12.90 -4.26
N LYS A 26 2.07 13.34 -2.99
CA LYS A 26 1.62 14.68 -2.60
C LYS A 26 2.40 15.79 -3.31
N LYS A 27 3.72 15.64 -3.47
CA LYS A 27 4.54 16.62 -4.19
C LYS A 27 4.23 16.67 -5.69
N THR A 28 3.89 15.53 -6.29
CA THR A 28 3.54 15.45 -7.72
C THR A 28 2.15 16.05 -7.98
N LEU A 29 1.22 15.91 -7.04
CA LEU A 29 -0.13 16.50 -7.10
C LEU A 29 -0.14 18.03 -7.11
N ILE A 30 0.99 18.70 -6.84
CA ILE A 30 1.12 20.16 -6.98
C ILE A 30 1.02 20.58 -8.46
N GLY A 31 1.48 19.72 -9.39
CA GLY A 31 1.52 20.03 -10.82
C GLY A 31 0.75 19.07 -11.73
N LEU A 32 0.38 17.88 -11.24
CA LEU A 32 -0.33 16.85 -12.02
C LEU A 32 -1.68 16.50 -11.38
N SER A 33 -2.64 16.09 -12.21
CA SER A 33 -3.92 15.58 -11.71
C SER A 33 -3.76 14.19 -11.08
N PRO A 34 -4.65 13.78 -10.15
CA PRO A 34 -4.61 12.45 -9.53
C PRO A 34 -4.59 11.30 -10.54
N LEU A 35 -5.33 11.45 -11.64
CA LEU A 35 -5.36 10.49 -12.74
C LEU A 35 -3.98 10.39 -13.41
N GLN A 36 -3.31 11.52 -13.68
CA GLN A 36 -1.98 11.52 -14.28
C GLN A 36 -0.95 10.85 -13.36
N VAL A 37 -1.00 11.12 -12.04
CA VAL A 37 -0.10 10.51 -11.07
C VAL A 37 -0.30 8.98 -11.01
N GLY A 38 -1.54 8.52 -10.92
CA GLY A 38 -1.87 7.10 -10.93
C GLY A 38 -1.46 6.40 -12.23
N SER A 39 -1.73 7.03 -13.38
CA SER A 39 -1.35 6.52 -14.70
C SER A 39 0.16 6.42 -14.87
N LEU A 40 0.92 7.48 -14.54
CA LEU A 40 2.38 7.46 -14.65
C LEU A 40 3.00 6.38 -13.76
N ARG A 41 2.54 6.27 -12.51
CA ARG A 41 3.01 5.24 -11.58
C ARG A 41 2.81 3.84 -12.14
N THR A 42 1.61 3.57 -12.68
CA THR A 42 1.26 2.27 -13.22
C THR A 42 2.03 1.96 -14.51
N ILE A 43 2.16 2.92 -15.43
CA ILE A 43 2.90 2.75 -16.69
C ILE A 43 4.38 2.48 -16.41
N ILE A 44 5.01 3.28 -15.54
CA ILE A 44 6.42 3.10 -15.16
C ILE A 44 6.61 1.73 -14.50
N SER A 45 5.72 1.34 -13.59
CA SER A 45 5.77 0.03 -12.94
C SER A 45 5.62 -1.11 -13.94
N ALA A 46 4.70 -0.99 -14.90
CA ALA A 46 4.49 -2.00 -15.94
C ALA A 46 5.71 -2.15 -16.85
N ILE A 47 6.32 -1.04 -17.28
CA ILE A 47 7.53 -1.05 -18.12
C ILE A 47 8.69 -1.71 -17.36
N LEU A 48 8.94 -1.30 -16.11
CA LEU A 48 10.03 -1.86 -15.31
C LEU A 48 9.82 -3.35 -15.01
N LEU A 49 8.60 -3.75 -14.62
CA LEU A 49 8.27 -5.15 -14.39
C LEU A 49 8.44 -5.98 -15.66
N LEU A 50 8.03 -5.45 -16.81
CA LEU A 50 8.18 -6.16 -18.09
C LEU A 50 9.65 -6.27 -18.48
N LEU A 51 10.46 -5.22 -18.33
CA LEU A 51 11.89 -5.25 -18.66
C LEU A 51 12.65 -6.26 -17.79
N ILE A 52 12.40 -6.26 -16.48
CA ILE A 52 13.13 -7.13 -15.53
C ILE A 52 12.56 -8.56 -15.55
N GLY A 53 11.24 -8.69 -15.69
CA GLY A 53 10.51 -9.95 -15.58
C GLY A 53 10.24 -10.66 -16.90
N TYR A 54 10.69 -10.12 -18.05
CA TYR A 54 10.39 -10.66 -19.38
C TYR A 54 10.76 -12.15 -19.52
N SER A 55 11.93 -12.53 -19.02
CA SER A 55 12.43 -13.91 -19.07
C SER A 55 11.54 -14.88 -18.28
N SER A 56 10.98 -14.42 -17.16
CA SER A 56 10.09 -15.19 -16.29
C SER A 56 8.71 -15.43 -16.90
N LEU A 57 8.28 -14.66 -17.90
CA LEU A 57 6.97 -14.88 -18.55
C LEU A 57 6.87 -16.25 -19.22
N LYS A 58 7.99 -16.77 -19.74
CA LYS A 58 8.06 -18.08 -20.42
C LYS A 58 7.87 -19.26 -19.48
N THR A 59 8.10 -19.08 -18.18
CA THR A 59 7.98 -20.15 -17.18
C THR A 59 6.58 -20.21 -16.56
N ILE A 60 5.68 -19.28 -16.92
CA ILE A 60 4.33 -19.20 -16.36
C ILE A 60 3.40 -20.22 -17.04
N PRO A 61 2.83 -21.18 -16.31
CA PRO A 61 1.90 -22.14 -16.90
C PRO A 61 0.58 -21.48 -17.32
N LYS A 62 0.00 -21.95 -18.43
CA LYS A 62 -1.18 -21.33 -19.08
C LYS A 62 -2.38 -21.14 -18.15
N ASN A 63 -2.58 -22.05 -17.20
CA ASN A 63 -3.66 -22.00 -16.22
C ASN A 63 -3.53 -20.87 -15.17
N LYS A 64 -2.35 -20.27 -15.01
CA LYS A 64 -2.12 -19.17 -14.05
C LYS A 64 -2.35 -17.79 -14.64
N TRP A 65 -2.43 -17.66 -15.97
CA TRP A 65 -2.66 -16.38 -16.64
C TRP A 65 -3.97 -15.70 -16.25
N LYS A 66 -5.04 -16.49 -16.01
CA LYS A 66 -6.31 -15.96 -15.48
C LYS A 66 -6.09 -15.25 -14.14
N TRP A 67 -5.34 -15.87 -13.23
CA TRP A 67 -5.06 -15.29 -11.91
C TRP A 67 -4.16 -14.07 -12.00
N ILE A 68 -3.15 -14.08 -12.87
CA ILE A 68 -2.27 -12.93 -13.12
C ILE A 68 -3.07 -11.73 -13.63
N ALA A 69 -3.98 -11.95 -14.58
CA ALA A 69 -4.83 -10.89 -15.10
C ALA A 69 -5.74 -10.30 -14.02
N ILE A 70 -6.35 -11.15 -13.18
CA ILE A 70 -7.18 -10.70 -12.06
C ILE A 70 -6.35 -9.90 -11.04
N THR A 71 -5.19 -10.43 -10.61
CA THR A 71 -4.35 -9.74 -9.62
C THR A 71 -3.79 -8.43 -10.18
N GLY A 72 -3.43 -8.39 -11.47
CA GLY A 72 -2.97 -7.18 -12.14
C GLY A 72 -4.07 -6.12 -12.22
N PHE A 73 -5.30 -6.51 -12.53
CA PHE A 73 -6.44 -5.61 -12.57
C PHE A 73 -6.81 -5.07 -11.18
N VAL A 74 -6.81 -5.92 -10.16
CA VAL A 74 -7.06 -5.47 -8.78
C VAL A 74 -5.96 -4.52 -8.31
N SER A 75 -4.70 -4.81 -8.63
CA SER A 75 -3.55 -3.97 -8.27
C SER A 75 -3.45 -2.66 -9.06
N PHE A 76 -4.24 -2.51 -10.13
CA PHE A 76 -4.30 -1.29 -10.93
C PHE A 76 -5.04 -0.16 -10.20
N ILE A 77 -6.02 -0.49 -9.36
CA ILE A 77 -6.93 0.49 -8.74
C ILE A 77 -6.26 1.31 -7.60
N PRO A 78 -5.52 0.69 -6.64
CA PRO A 78 -4.97 1.40 -5.49
C PRO A 78 -4.14 2.64 -5.82
N PRO A 79 -3.22 2.64 -6.82
CA PRO A 79 -2.45 3.84 -7.19
C PRO A 79 -3.30 5.09 -7.41
N PHE A 80 -4.48 4.94 -8.04
CA PHE A 80 -5.39 6.05 -8.30
C PHE A 80 -6.11 6.48 -7.02
N LEU A 81 -6.61 5.53 -6.23
CA LEU A 81 -7.27 5.81 -4.96
C LEU A 81 -6.36 6.56 -3.99
N PHE A 82 -5.07 6.17 -3.91
CA PHE A 82 -4.08 6.88 -3.10
C PHE A 82 -3.81 8.30 -3.61
N ALA A 83 -3.77 8.50 -4.93
CA ALA A 83 -3.59 9.83 -5.52
C ALA A 83 -4.81 10.74 -5.27
N PHE A 84 -6.03 10.21 -5.39
CA PHE A 84 -7.26 10.93 -5.06
C PHE A 84 -7.34 11.24 -3.57
N ALA A 85 -7.05 10.28 -2.69
CA ALA A 85 -7.06 10.51 -1.26
C ALA A 85 -6.13 11.67 -0.86
N GLN A 86 -4.93 11.68 -1.42
CA GLN A 86 -3.91 12.68 -1.12
C GLN A 86 -4.18 14.07 -1.73
N THR A 87 -5.27 14.30 -2.47
CA THR A 87 -5.67 15.69 -2.76
C THR A 87 -6.15 16.37 -1.49
N GLU A 88 -6.99 15.68 -0.71
CA GLU A 88 -7.65 16.24 0.48
C GLU A 88 -6.95 15.91 1.80
N ILE A 89 -6.13 14.86 1.85
CA ILE A 89 -5.44 14.44 3.07
C ILE A 89 -3.92 14.57 2.95
N ASP A 90 -3.23 14.62 4.08
CA ASP A 90 -1.77 14.65 4.12
C ASP A 90 -1.14 13.31 3.75
N SER A 91 0.05 13.36 3.15
CA SER A 91 0.86 12.17 2.85
C SER A 91 1.22 11.38 4.10
N ALA A 92 1.38 12.05 5.25
CA ALA A 92 1.63 11.38 6.53
C ALA A 92 0.43 10.52 6.93
N LEU A 93 -0.78 11.09 6.90
CA LEU A 93 -2.01 10.37 7.20
C LEU A 93 -2.24 9.22 6.22
N ALA A 94 -1.98 9.42 4.93
CA ALA A 94 -2.07 8.37 3.92
C ALA A 94 -1.11 7.19 4.20
N ALA A 95 0.14 7.48 4.58
CA ALA A 95 1.14 6.47 4.92
C ALA A 95 0.75 5.66 6.17
N ILE A 96 0.18 6.33 7.18
CA ILE A 96 -0.30 5.71 8.41
C ILE A 96 -1.46 4.75 8.10
N LEU A 97 -2.46 5.22 7.36
CA LEU A 97 -3.63 4.42 7.00
C LEU A 97 -3.26 3.19 6.17
N ASN A 98 -2.26 3.30 5.29
CA ASN A 98 -1.76 2.14 4.56
C ASN A 98 -1.11 1.07 5.46
N SER A 99 -0.68 1.42 6.68
CA SER A 99 -0.19 0.46 7.67
C SER A 99 -1.31 -0.46 8.22
N LEU A 100 -2.57 -0.21 7.83
CA LEU A 100 -3.70 -1.12 8.05
C LEU A 100 -3.71 -2.29 7.05
N THR A 101 -2.99 -2.22 5.94
CA THR A 101 -2.95 -3.28 4.91
C THR A 101 -2.52 -4.65 5.46
N PRO A 102 -1.46 -4.78 6.28
CA PRO A 102 -1.10 -6.06 6.89
C PRO A 102 -2.19 -6.60 7.81
N LEU A 103 -2.93 -5.71 8.49
CA LEU A 103 -4.07 -6.09 9.31
C LEU A 103 -5.24 -6.58 8.45
N ALA A 104 -5.60 -5.85 7.40
CA ALA A 104 -6.60 -6.28 6.43
C ALA A 104 -6.25 -7.68 5.86
N THR A 105 -4.99 -7.86 5.49
CA THR A 105 -4.46 -9.15 4.99
C THR A 105 -4.63 -10.26 6.04
N LEU A 106 -4.33 -9.99 7.31
CA LEU A 106 -4.49 -10.94 8.40
C LEU A 106 -5.96 -11.30 8.61
N LEU A 107 -6.88 -10.33 8.60
CA LEU A 107 -8.33 -10.58 8.72
C LEU A 107 -8.87 -11.43 7.58
N ILE A 108 -8.51 -11.09 6.34
CA ILE A 108 -8.86 -11.88 5.14
C ILE A 108 -8.27 -13.30 5.26
N GLY A 109 -7.04 -13.43 5.78
CA GLY A 109 -6.38 -14.70 6.07
C GLY A 109 -7.16 -15.60 7.03
N ILE A 110 -7.74 -15.03 8.10
CA ILE A 110 -8.60 -15.77 9.03
C ILE A 110 -9.88 -16.23 8.34
N ILE A 111 -10.57 -15.29 7.67
CA ILE A 111 -11.91 -15.50 7.14
C ILE A 111 -11.89 -16.52 5.99
N PHE A 112 -10.95 -16.38 5.06
CA PHE A 112 -10.94 -17.17 3.83
C PHE A 112 -10.01 -18.39 3.89
N TYR A 113 -8.96 -18.36 4.70
CA TYR A 113 -7.94 -19.42 4.74
C TYR A 113 -7.86 -20.14 6.09
N SER A 114 -8.70 -19.75 7.08
CA SER A 114 -8.75 -20.36 8.42
C SER A 114 -7.38 -20.50 9.08
N PHE A 115 -6.50 -19.51 8.88
CA PHE A 115 -5.18 -19.51 9.51
C PHE A 115 -5.28 -19.50 11.03
N LYS A 116 -4.51 -20.37 11.69
CA LYS A 116 -4.31 -20.33 13.14
C LYS A 116 -3.42 -19.14 13.46
N ILE A 117 -4.01 -18.13 14.09
CA ILE A 117 -3.30 -16.93 14.52
C ILE A 117 -2.69 -17.15 15.90
N ASP A 118 -1.44 -16.73 16.06
CA ASP A 118 -0.77 -16.67 17.35
C ASP A 118 -1.24 -15.42 18.11
N SER A 119 -1.50 -15.53 19.41
CA SER A 119 -1.86 -14.41 20.29
C SER A 119 -0.88 -13.23 20.20
N LYS A 120 0.40 -13.50 19.87
CA LYS A 120 1.40 -12.44 19.62
C LYS A 120 1.10 -11.60 18.38
N GLN A 121 0.55 -12.20 17.33
CA GLN A 121 0.16 -11.47 16.11
C GLN A 121 -1.05 -10.58 16.37
N ILE A 122 -2.03 -11.06 17.17
CA ILE A 122 -3.19 -10.25 17.59
C ILE A 122 -2.72 -9.04 18.39
N PHE A 123 -1.79 -9.22 19.31
CA PHE A 123 -1.25 -8.11 20.10
C PHE A 123 -0.52 -7.08 19.22
N GLY A 124 0.32 -7.54 18.29
CA GLY A 124 1.00 -6.65 17.34
C GLY A 124 0.03 -5.86 16.45
N VAL A 125 -1.06 -6.49 16.02
CA VAL A 125 -2.16 -5.86 15.29
C VAL A 125 -2.84 -4.75 16.11
N ILE A 126 -3.22 -5.04 17.35
CA ILE A 126 -3.90 -4.07 18.23
C ILE A 126 -2.97 -2.88 18.51
N LEU A 127 -1.68 -3.15 18.76
CA LEU A 127 -0.70 -2.10 18.99
C LEU A 127 -0.50 -1.22 17.74
N GLY A 128 -0.47 -1.81 16.55
CA GLY A 128 -0.41 -1.09 15.28
C GLY A 128 -1.66 -0.24 15.00
N LEU A 129 -2.85 -0.73 15.36
CA LEU A 129 -4.11 0.01 15.28
C LEU A 129 -4.10 1.23 16.20
N ILE A 130 -3.71 1.06 17.47
CA ILE A 130 -3.63 2.16 18.43
C ILE A 130 -2.66 3.23 17.93
N GLY A 131 -1.47 2.83 17.46
CA GLY A 131 -0.50 3.75 16.86
C GLY A 131 -1.07 4.51 15.66
N SER A 132 -1.82 3.82 14.79
CA SER A 132 -2.45 4.44 13.61
C SER A 132 -3.52 5.46 13.99
N VAL A 133 -4.38 5.15 14.98
CA VAL A 133 -5.41 6.06 15.48
C VAL A 133 -4.81 7.29 16.15
N LEU A 134 -3.75 7.12 16.97
CA LEU A 134 -3.06 8.23 17.62
C LEU A 134 -2.43 9.17 16.59
N LEU A 135 -1.76 8.64 15.58
CA LEU A 135 -1.15 9.45 14.53
C LEU A 135 -2.20 10.14 13.65
N MET A 136 -3.35 9.49 13.40
CA MET A 136 -4.49 10.10 12.71
C MET A 136 -5.08 11.27 13.52
N TYR A 137 -5.27 11.09 14.82
CA TYR A 137 -5.74 12.14 15.71
C TYR A 137 -4.78 13.33 15.70
N GLN A 138 -3.47 13.09 15.77
CA GLN A 138 -2.48 14.15 15.68
C GLN A 138 -2.48 14.86 14.32
N GLY A 139 -2.67 14.13 13.22
CA GLY A 139 -2.85 14.71 11.89
C GLY A 139 -4.07 15.63 11.79
N SER A 140 -5.19 15.26 12.43
CA SER A 140 -6.41 16.07 12.45
C SER A 140 -6.25 17.39 13.22
N ILE A 141 -5.40 17.41 14.26
CA ILE A 141 -5.08 18.64 15.01
C ILE A 141 -4.21 19.58 14.18
N ILE A 142 -3.27 19.03 13.41
CA ILE A 142 -2.32 19.82 12.61
C ILE A 142 -3.04 20.46 11.40
N ASN A 143 -4.00 19.77 10.79
CA ASN A 143 -4.75 20.25 9.63
C ASN A 143 -6.27 20.00 9.81
N PRO A 144 -6.99 20.89 10.52
CA PRO A 144 -8.40 20.68 10.86
C PRO A 144 -9.37 20.79 9.67
N ASN A 145 -8.94 21.34 8.52
CA ASN A 145 -9.76 21.48 7.31
C ASN A 145 -9.66 20.28 6.35
N GLN A 146 -9.10 19.14 6.78
CA GLN A 146 -9.01 17.95 5.93
C GLN A 146 -10.37 17.29 5.75
N ASN A 147 -10.71 16.96 4.50
CA ASN A 147 -11.91 16.17 4.23
C ASN A 147 -11.63 14.70 4.54
N LEU A 148 -11.97 14.28 5.77
CA LEU A 148 -11.78 12.91 6.27
C LEU A 148 -12.54 11.86 5.44
N MET A 149 -13.51 12.25 4.62
CA MET A 149 -14.21 11.32 3.72
C MET A 149 -13.24 10.64 2.72
N TYR A 150 -12.13 11.28 2.38
CA TYR A 150 -11.14 10.74 1.46
C TYR A 150 -10.29 9.61 2.07
N ILE A 151 -10.37 9.41 3.39
CA ILE A 151 -9.79 8.25 4.08
C ILE A 151 -10.39 6.94 3.57
N PHE A 152 -11.68 6.95 3.20
CA PHE A 152 -12.34 5.75 2.66
C PHE A 152 -11.65 5.23 1.40
N PHE A 153 -11.12 6.10 0.54
CA PHE A 153 -10.36 5.67 -0.62
C PHE A 153 -9.10 4.89 -0.25
N ILE A 154 -8.42 5.25 0.83
CA ILE A 154 -7.25 4.51 1.31
C ILE A 154 -7.65 3.20 1.96
N LEU A 155 -8.73 3.19 2.74
CA LEU A 155 -9.25 1.95 3.31
C LEU A 155 -9.62 0.97 2.19
N PHE A 156 -10.42 1.38 1.20
CA PHE A 156 -10.74 0.54 0.04
C PHE A 156 -9.51 0.12 -0.78
N ALA A 157 -8.45 0.92 -0.82
CA ALA A 157 -7.21 0.55 -1.49
C ALA A 157 -6.34 -0.44 -0.69
N SER A 158 -6.55 -0.52 0.64
CA SER A 158 -5.75 -1.31 1.57
C SER A 158 -6.34 -2.69 1.88
N PHE A 159 -7.62 -2.90 1.60
CA PHE A 159 -8.35 -4.18 1.75
C PHE A 159 -8.49 -4.88 0.39
#